data_AF-A0A2D0AGJ8-F1
#
_entry.id   AF-A0A2D0AGJ8-F1
#
_cell.length_a   1.000
_cell.length_b   1.000
_cell.length_c   1.000
_cell.angle_alpha   90.00
_cell.angle_beta   90.00
_cell.angle_gamma   90.00
#
_symmetry.space_group_name_H-M   'P 1'
#
loop_
_entity.id
_entity.type
_entity.pdbx_description
1 polymer ?
#
loop_
_entity_poly.entity_id
_entity_poly.type
_entity_poly.pdbx_seq_one_letter_code
_entity_poly.pdbx_strand_id
1 'polypeptide(L)'
;MRDYKWLHEYCLNRFGSAAELEAHLPVPLTPAQLRKISDDRYLSTLSLRVFRAGLKHSVVDAKWPAFEQVFFGFDPEKVVLMGAEHLERLMQDTRIIRHLGKLKSVPRNAQMILDIEKEKGSFGALIADWPVTDIVGLWKYLSKHGHQLGGLSAPRFLRMVGKDTFVPSYDVVAALNAQKIVDKVPTSLRDLATVQGAFNQWHAESGRPMCQLSMMLAYTVNH
;
A
#
# COMPACT_ATOMS: atom_id res chain seq x y z
N MET A 1 -22.50 -8.86 9.96
CA MET A 1 -21.14 -8.39 10.31
C MET A 1 -21.05 -8.32 11.83
N ARG A 2 -19.95 -8.78 12.44
CA ARG A 2 -19.70 -8.58 13.88
C ARG A 2 -19.27 -7.12 14.10
N ASP A 3 -19.66 -6.54 15.23
CA ASP A 3 -19.29 -5.16 15.59
C ASP A 3 -17.83 -5.05 16.04
N TYR A 4 -17.36 -3.82 16.25
CA TYR A 4 -16.02 -3.58 16.76
C TYR A 4 -15.81 -4.15 18.16
N LYS A 5 -16.85 -4.17 19.02
CA LYS A 5 -16.74 -4.72 20.37
C LYS A 5 -16.31 -6.18 20.34
N TRP A 6 -16.96 -7.00 19.51
CA TRP A 6 -16.56 -8.39 19.30
C TRP A 6 -15.12 -8.51 18.80
N LEU A 7 -14.72 -7.69 17.82
CA LEU A 7 -13.37 -7.73 17.25
C LEU A 7 -12.30 -7.40 18.31
N HIS A 8 -12.56 -6.39 19.14
CA HIS A 8 -11.68 -5.98 20.22
C HIS A 8 -11.56 -7.04 21.30
N GLU A 9 -12.69 -7.59 21.78
CA GLU A 9 -12.71 -8.67 22.77
C GLU A 9 -11.97 -9.92 22.27
N TYR A 10 -12.15 -10.29 21.00
CA TYR A 10 -11.41 -11.40 20.40
C TYR A 10 -9.89 -11.16 20.48
N CYS A 11 -9.44 -9.98 20.07
CA CYS A 11 -8.02 -9.64 20.11
C CYS A 11 -7.48 -9.59 21.54
N LEU A 12 -8.21 -9.02 22.50
CA LEU A 12 -7.81 -9.00 23.90
C LEU A 12 -7.66 -10.42 24.48
N ASN A 13 -8.58 -11.33 24.15
CA ASN A 13 -8.47 -12.72 24.58
C ASN A 13 -7.26 -13.44 23.96
N ARG A 14 -6.90 -13.10 22.72
CA ARG A 14 -5.73 -13.68 22.03
C ARG A 14 -4.40 -13.18 22.59
N PHE A 15 -4.29 -11.88 22.88
CA PHE A 15 -3.05 -11.23 23.32
C PHE A 15 -2.92 -11.13 24.84
N GLY A 16 -3.99 -11.39 25.59
CA GLY A 16 -4.00 -11.38 27.06
C GLY A 16 -4.06 -10.00 27.71
N SER A 17 -3.73 -8.91 26.99
CA SER A 17 -3.91 -7.54 27.47
C SER A 17 -4.03 -6.53 26.33
N ALA A 18 -4.54 -5.33 26.65
CA ALA A 18 -4.58 -4.22 25.70
C ALA A 18 -3.16 -3.75 25.33
N ALA A 19 -2.24 -3.68 26.30
CA ALA A 19 -0.86 -3.25 26.05
C ALA A 19 -0.17 -4.17 25.04
N GLU A 20 -0.35 -5.49 25.20
CA GLU A 20 0.25 -6.48 24.31
C GLU A 20 -0.35 -6.41 22.89
N LEU A 21 -1.66 -6.19 22.78
CA LEU A 21 -2.32 -5.95 21.49
C LEU A 21 -1.75 -4.69 20.82
N GLU A 22 -1.73 -3.56 21.50
CA GLU A 22 -1.25 -2.28 20.93
C GLU A 22 0.21 -2.36 20.46
N ALA A 23 1.07 -3.11 21.17
CA ALA A 23 2.46 -3.32 20.77
C ALA A 23 2.63 -4.00 19.40
N HIS A 24 1.61 -4.74 18.94
CA HIS A 24 1.59 -5.42 17.65
C HIS A 24 0.85 -4.65 16.55
N LEU A 25 0.12 -3.58 16.89
CA LEU A 25 -0.68 -2.83 15.94
C LEU A 25 0.16 -1.75 15.22
N PRO A 26 -0.03 -1.58 13.90
CA PRO A 26 0.67 -0.53 13.16
C PRO A 26 0.13 0.85 13.55
N VAL A 27 1.01 1.85 13.51
CA VAL A 27 0.65 3.26 13.71
C VAL A 27 0.80 3.97 12.36
N PRO A 28 -0.27 4.55 11.80
CA PRO A 28 -0.17 5.31 10.56
C PRO A 28 0.57 6.63 10.81
N LEU A 29 1.17 7.17 9.74
CA LEU A 29 1.72 8.52 9.76
C LEU A 29 0.59 9.55 9.76
N THR A 30 0.83 10.68 10.42
CA THR A 30 -0.06 11.84 10.37
C THR A 30 -0.03 12.48 8.97
N PRO A 31 -1.08 13.25 8.59
CA PRO A 31 -1.08 13.99 7.33
C PRO A 31 0.13 14.93 7.14
N ALA A 32 0.65 15.50 8.23
CA ALA A 32 1.84 16.36 8.18
C ALA A 32 3.12 15.56 7.92
N GLN A 33 3.23 14.34 8.46
CA GLN A 33 4.35 13.45 8.20
C GLN A 33 4.32 12.90 6.77
N LEU A 34 3.13 12.53 6.26
CA LEU A 34 2.97 12.08 4.87
C LEU A 34 3.42 13.16 3.88
N ARG A 35 3.01 14.42 4.07
CA ARG A 35 3.44 15.55 3.23
C ARG A 35 4.95 15.82 3.26
N LYS A 36 5.65 15.44 4.33
CA LYS A 36 7.10 15.64 4.46
C LYS A 36 7.91 14.58 3.72
N ILE A 37 7.31 13.47 3.32
CA ILE A 37 7.98 12.46 2.49
C ILE A 37 8.17 13.09 1.11
N SER A 38 9.41 13.12 0.63
CA SER A 38 9.74 13.64 -0.69
C SER A 38 9.31 12.70 -1.81
N ASP A 39 9.07 13.27 -2.98
CA ASP A 39 8.52 12.54 -4.14
C ASP A 39 9.46 11.44 -4.65
N ASP A 40 10.78 11.59 -4.50
CA ASP A 40 11.76 10.55 -4.79
C ASP A 40 11.63 9.34 -3.85
N ARG A 41 11.34 9.57 -2.56
CA ARG A 41 11.10 8.50 -1.58
C ARG A 41 9.78 7.80 -1.84
N TYR A 42 8.76 8.53 -2.29
CA TYR A 42 7.51 7.92 -2.77
C TYR A 42 7.75 7.04 -3.99
N LEU A 43 8.49 7.52 -4.99
CA LEU A 43 8.80 6.75 -6.19
C LEU A 43 9.63 5.50 -5.88
N SER A 44 10.63 5.61 -5.00
CA SER A 44 11.43 4.48 -4.52
C SER A 44 10.53 3.43 -3.83
N THR A 45 9.71 3.84 -2.86
CA THR A 45 8.84 2.91 -2.11
C THR A 45 7.78 2.25 -3.00
N LEU A 46 7.21 3.00 -3.94
CA LEU A 46 6.25 2.50 -4.93
C LEU A 46 6.91 1.45 -5.84
N SER A 47 8.10 1.76 -6.35
CA SER A 47 8.87 0.84 -7.17
C SER A 47 9.25 -0.42 -6.38
N LEU A 48 9.67 -0.28 -5.12
CA LEU A 48 10.00 -1.40 -4.24
C LEU A 48 8.81 -2.34 -4.09
N ARG A 49 7.62 -1.79 -3.90
CA ARG A 49 6.38 -2.57 -3.82
C ARG A 49 6.10 -3.34 -5.10
N VAL A 50 6.28 -2.72 -6.27
CA VAL A 50 6.14 -3.37 -7.58
C VAL A 50 7.14 -4.52 -7.73
N PHE A 51 8.42 -4.31 -7.37
CA PHE A 51 9.43 -5.35 -7.48
C PHE A 51 9.21 -6.51 -6.50
N ARG A 52 8.79 -6.23 -5.26
CA ARG A 52 8.40 -7.23 -4.27
C ARG A 52 7.15 -8.05 -4.65
N ALA A 53 6.34 -7.62 -5.62
CA ALA A 53 5.21 -8.41 -6.08
C ALA A 53 5.69 -9.71 -6.77
N GLY A 54 5.37 -10.86 -6.18
CA GLY A 54 5.72 -12.19 -6.70
C GLY A 54 7.16 -12.64 -6.43
N LEU A 55 7.91 -11.95 -5.56
CA LEU A 55 9.29 -12.30 -5.20
C LEU A 55 9.48 -12.30 -3.68
N LYS A 56 10.47 -13.06 -3.21
CA LYS A 56 10.90 -13.01 -1.80
C LYS A 56 11.40 -11.60 -1.48
N HIS A 57 10.81 -10.96 -0.47
CA HIS A 57 11.13 -9.56 -0.14
C HIS A 57 12.62 -9.36 0.13
N SER A 58 13.25 -10.24 0.91
CA SER A 58 14.69 -10.17 1.24
C SER A 58 15.59 -10.14 0.00
N VAL A 59 15.23 -10.82 -1.08
CA VAL A 59 15.99 -10.82 -2.34
C VAL A 59 15.89 -9.47 -3.05
N VAL A 60 14.71 -8.85 -3.02
CA VAL A 60 14.51 -7.52 -3.60
C VAL A 60 15.23 -6.47 -2.77
N ASP A 61 15.11 -6.55 -1.45
CA ASP A 61 15.68 -5.61 -0.50
C ASP A 61 17.20 -5.57 -0.58
N ALA A 62 17.84 -6.74 -0.67
CA ALA A 62 19.29 -6.85 -0.85
C ALA A 62 19.80 -6.17 -2.13
N LYS A 63 18.95 -6.03 -3.15
CA LYS A 63 19.29 -5.38 -4.43
C LYS A 63 18.89 -3.90 -4.46
N TRP A 64 18.11 -3.42 -3.49
CA TRP A 64 17.57 -2.06 -3.51
C TRP A 64 18.62 -0.95 -3.57
N PRO A 65 19.79 -1.07 -2.91
CA PRO A 65 20.87 -0.09 -3.07
C PRO A 65 21.34 0.08 -4.52
N ALA A 66 21.33 -0.98 -5.32
CA ALA A 66 21.65 -0.89 -6.76
C ALA A 66 20.52 -0.22 -7.54
N PHE A 67 19.26 -0.46 -7.17
CA PHE A 67 18.11 0.25 -7.75
C PHE A 67 18.19 1.77 -7.50
N GLU A 68 18.51 2.18 -6.28
CA GLU A 68 18.72 3.60 -5.95
C GLU A 68 19.79 4.24 -6.86
N GLN A 69 20.88 3.53 -7.19
CA GLN A 69 21.91 4.05 -8.09
C GLN A 69 21.42 4.15 -9.54
N VAL A 70 20.85 3.08 -10.10
CA VAL A 70 20.49 3.05 -11.54
C VAL A 70 19.27 3.89 -11.88
N PHE A 71 18.44 4.23 -10.89
CA PHE A 71 17.32 5.15 -11.01
C PHE A 71 17.62 6.54 -10.42
N PHE A 72 18.90 6.92 -10.30
CA PHE A 72 19.31 8.28 -9.91
C PHE A 72 18.69 8.78 -8.59
N GLY A 73 18.66 7.92 -7.57
CA GLY A 73 18.03 8.19 -6.28
C GLY A 73 16.50 8.26 -6.36
N PHE A 74 15.90 7.73 -7.44
CA PHE A 74 14.48 7.86 -7.76
C PHE A 74 13.99 9.30 -7.90
N ASP A 75 14.86 10.23 -8.25
CA ASP A 75 14.48 11.60 -8.62
C ASP A 75 13.47 11.57 -9.79
N PRO A 76 12.20 11.97 -9.60
CA PRO A 76 11.18 11.84 -10.63
C PRO A 76 11.52 12.58 -11.93
N GLU A 77 12.16 13.75 -11.84
CA GLU A 77 12.54 14.56 -13.00
C GLU A 77 13.63 13.89 -13.86
N LYS A 78 14.54 13.15 -13.23
CA LYS A 78 15.55 12.38 -13.96
C LYS A 78 14.99 11.07 -14.49
N VAL A 79 14.21 10.39 -13.66
CA VAL A 79 13.69 9.05 -13.97
C VAL A 79 12.67 9.12 -15.11
N VAL A 80 11.84 10.15 -15.18
CA VAL A 80 10.86 10.30 -16.27
C VAL A 80 11.52 10.40 -17.66
N LEU A 81 12.77 10.88 -17.73
CA LEU A 81 13.55 11.02 -18.96
C LEU A 81 14.19 9.70 -19.43
N MET A 82 14.08 8.62 -18.65
CA MET A 82 14.67 7.32 -19.00
C MET A 82 13.92 6.67 -20.16
N GLY A 83 14.50 6.77 -21.37
CA GLY A 83 13.97 6.14 -22.59
C GLY A 83 14.11 4.62 -22.63
N ALA A 84 13.48 4.00 -23.62
CA ALA A 84 13.45 2.54 -23.81
C ALA A 84 14.85 1.92 -23.88
N GLU A 85 15.77 2.53 -24.65
CA GLU A 85 17.14 2.04 -24.78
C GLU A 85 17.89 2.01 -23.45
N HIS A 86 17.67 2.99 -22.56
CA HIS A 86 18.28 2.99 -21.24
C HIS A 86 17.77 1.80 -20.41
N LEU A 87 16.45 1.56 -20.42
CA LEU A 87 15.86 0.43 -19.71
C LEU A 87 16.31 -0.92 -20.27
N GLU A 88 16.55 -1.02 -21.57
CA GLU A 88 17.13 -2.20 -22.20
C GLU A 88 18.59 -2.43 -21.79
N ARG A 89 19.38 -1.36 -21.63
CA ARG A 89 20.73 -1.48 -21.03
C ARG A 89 20.67 -1.97 -19.58
N LEU A 90 19.70 -1.51 -18.79
CA LEU A 90 19.50 -1.99 -17.42
C LEU A 90 19.16 -3.49 -17.35
N MET A 91 18.58 -4.07 -18.41
CA MET A 91 18.38 -5.52 -18.49
C MET A 91 19.69 -6.31 -18.56
N GLN A 92 20.85 -5.67 -18.75
CA GLN A 92 22.17 -6.30 -18.67
C GLN A 92 22.80 -6.17 -17.28
N ASP A 93 22.27 -5.32 -16.39
CA ASP A 93 22.81 -5.12 -15.05
C ASP A 93 22.38 -6.25 -14.11
N THR A 94 23.33 -7.08 -13.68
CA THR A 94 23.09 -8.23 -12.80
C THR A 94 22.87 -7.83 -11.34
N ARG A 95 23.18 -6.58 -10.96
CA ARG A 95 22.97 -6.06 -9.61
C ARG A 95 21.49 -5.91 -9.31
N ILE A 96 20.66 -5.62 -10.32
CA ILE A 96 19.21 -5.43 -10.19
C ILE A 96 18.40 -6.67 -10.61
N ILE A 97 17.08 -6.57 -10.52
CA ILE A 97 16.14 -7.59 -11.00
C ILE A 97 15.80 -7.27 -12.46
N ARG A 98 16.22 -8.15 -13.37
CA ARG A 98 16.06 -8.02 -14.82
C ARG A 98 14.65 -8.39 -15.27
N HIS A 99 13.68 -7.53 -14.96
CA HIS A 99 12.28 -7.70 -15.37
C HIS A 99 11.78 -6.45 -16.11
N LEU A 100 11.80 -6.50 -17.45
CA LEU A 100 11.56 -5.34 -18.31
C LEU A 100 10.23 -4.63 -18.02
N GLY A 101 9.14 -5.38 -17.82
CA GLY A 101 7.83 -4.80 -17.52
C GLY A 101 7.75 -4.06 -16.17
N LYS A 102 8.66 -4.35 -15.22
CA LYS A 102 8.74 -3.66 -13.92
C LYS A 102 9.69 -2.46 -14.04
N LEU A 103 10.80 -2.61 -14.76
CA LEU A 103 11.69 -1.49 -15.08
C LEU A 103 10.95 -0.39 -15.87
N LYS A 104 10.17 -0.75 -16.89
CA LYS A 104 9.32 0.19 -17.65
C LYS A 104 8.26 0.90 -16.81
N SER A 105 7.86 0.33 -15.66
CA SER A 105 6.88 0.98 -14.78
C SER A 105 7.45 2.16 -14.01
N VAL A 106 8.76 2.18 -13.73
CA VAL A 106 9.39 3.22 -12.91
C VAL A 106 9.27 4.62 -13.56
N PRO A 107 9.69 4.86 -14.82
CA PRO A 107 9.49 6.16 -15.47
C PRO A 107 8.03 6.54 -15.66
N ARG A 108 7.13 5.57 -15.85
CA ARG A 108 5.68 5.83 -15.93
C ARG A 108 5.11 6.31 -14.60
N ASN A 109 5.56 5.72 -13.49
CA ASN A 109 5.18 6.14 -12.15
C ASN A 109 5.83 7.48 -11.76
N ALA A 110 7.03 7.77 -12.25
CA ALA A 110 7.65 9.09 -12.12
C ALA A 110 6.79 10.17 -12.80
N GLN A 111 6.32 9.92 -14.03
CA GLN A 111 5.40 10.82 -14.72
C GLN A 111 4.12 11.06 -13.91
N MET A 112 3.49 10.00 -13.39
CA MET A 112 2.30 10.13 -12.54
C MET A 112 2.57 11.04 -11.32
N ILE A 113 3.71 10.87 -10.66
CA ILE A 113 4.11 11.69 -9.51
C ILE A 113 4.24 13.17 -9.90
N LEU A 114 4.95 13.46 -11.00
CA LEU A 114 5.13 14.84 -11.50
C LEU A 114 3.81 15.49 -11.93
N ASP A 115 2.88 14.72 -12.50
CA ASP A 115 1.56 15.22 -12.87
C ASP A 115 0.74 15.58 -11.61
N ILE A 116 0.82 14.75 -10.57
CA ILE A 116 0.17 15.01 -9.27
C ILE A 116 0.82 16.20 -8.57
N GLU A 117 2.14 16.33 -8.61
CA GLU A 117 2.86 17.47 -8.04
C GLU A 117 2.35 18.79 -8.63
N LYS A 118 2.16 18.86 -9.96
CA LYS A 118 1.59 20.05 -10.61
C LYS A 118 0.16 20.37 -10.15
N GLU A 119 -0.66 19.36 -9.90
CA GLU A 119 -2.07 19.55 -9.52
C GLU A 119 -2.29 19.77 -8.01
N LYS A 120 -1.44 19.18 -7.16
CA LYS A 120 -1.63 19.08 -5.70
C LYS A 120 -0.47 19.64 -4.89
N GLY A 121 0.60 20.08 -5.55
CA GLY A 121 1.83 20.62 -4.95
C GLY A 121 2.86 19.56 -4.54
N SER A 122 2.47 18.30 -4.34
CA SER A 122 3.36 17.14 -4.15
C SER A 122 2.57 15.84 -4.21
N PHE A 123 3.24 14.71 -4.43
CA PHE A 123 2.59 13.41 -4.29
C PHE A 123 2.15 13.16 -2.83
N GLY A 124 2.95 13.59 -1.86
CA GLY A 124 2.61 13.52 -0.44
C GLY A 124 1.31 14.23 -0.07
N ALA A 125 1.01 15.38 -0.70
CA ALA A 125 -0.24 16.10 -0.50
C ALA A 125 -1.46 15.27 -0.94
N LEU A 126 -1.42 14.65 -2.12
CA LEU A 126 -2.48 13.75 -2.58
C LEU A 126 -2.74 12.62 -1.57
N ILE A 127 -1.67 11.94 -1.13
CA ILE A 127 -1.79 10.81 -0.20
C ILE A 127 -2.33 11.26 1.17
N ALA A 128 -1.85 12.40 1.67
CA ALA A 128 -2.28 12.94 2.95
C ALA A 128 -3.77 13.31 2.94
N ASP A 129 -4.22 14.01 1.88
CA ASP A 129 -5.55 14.62 1.82
C ASP A 129 -6.66 13.68 1.37
N TRP A 130 -6.33 12.51 0.82
CA TRP A 130 -7.36 11.53 0.49
C TRP A 130 -8.03 10.98 1.77
N PRO A 131 -9.37 11.06 1.88
CA PRO A 131 -10.08 10.59 3.08
C PRO A 131 -9.96 9.08 3.26
N VAL A 132 -9.67 8.63 4.49
CA VAL A 132 -9.53 7.20 4.81
C VAL A 132 -10.85 6.43 4.63
N THR A 133 -11.97 7.13 4.71
CA THR A 133 -13.32 6.59 4.46
C THR A 133 -13.59 6.29 2.98
N ASP A 134 -12.73 6.75 2.07
CA ASP A 134 -12.69 6.39 0.65
C ASP A 134 -11.29 5.91 0.24
N ILE A 135 -10.62 5.13 1.09
CA ILE A 135 -9.27 4.66 0.80
C ILE A 135 -9.23 3.72 -0.42
N VAL A 136 -10.30 2.97 -0.68
CA VAL A 136 -10.46 2.18 -1.92
C VAL A 136 -10.48 3.08 -3.16
N GLY A 137 -11.04 4.28 -3.07
CA GLY A 137 -10.97 5.30 -4.12
C GLY A 137 -9.52 5.64 -4.48
N LEU A 138 -8.67 5.86 -3.46
CA LEU A 138 -7.24 6.11 -3.66
C LEU A 138 -6.54 4.93 -4.33
N TRP A 139 -6.88 3.68 -3.96
CA TRP A 139 -6.28 2.51 -4.59
C TRP A 139 -6.58 2.45 -6.08
N LYS A 140 -7.82 2.77 -6.45
CA LYS A 140 -8.27 2.80 -7.85
C LYS A 140 -7.61 3.93 -8.62
N TYR A 141 -7.51 5.12 -8.02
CA TYR A 141 -6.80 6.23 -8.60
C TYR A 141 -5.34 5.84 -8.92
N LEU A 142 -4.61 5.33 -7.93
CA LEU A 142 -3.23 4.87 -8.13
C LEU A 142 -3.13 3.75 -9.18
N SER A 143 -4.06 2.79 -9.17
CA SER A 143 -4.08 1.70 -10.15
C SER A 143 -4.37 2.16 -11.58
N LYS A 144 -5.20 3.20 -11.72
CA LYS A 144 -5.60 3.77 -13.02
C LYS A 144 -4.51 4.65 -13.63
N HIS A 145 -3.85 5.45 -12.79
CA HIS A 145 -2.89 6.46 -13.24
C HIS A 145 -1.44 5.94 -13.22
N GLY A 146 -1.12 4.99 -12.35
CA GLY A 146 0.20 4.37 -12.29
C GLY A 146 0.30 3.09 -13.12
N HIS A 147 1.47 2.44 -13.03
CA HIS A 147 1.78 1.19 -13.70
C HIS A 147 2.23 0.13 -12.69
N GLN A 148 1.77 -1.11 -12.90
CA GLN A 148 2.02 -2.26 -12.00
C GLN A 148 1.42 -2.11 -10.59
N LEU A 149 0.39 -1.26 -10.44
CA LEU A 149 -0.24 -0.95 -9.15
C LEU A 149 -1.57 -1.68 -8.88
N GLY A 150 -1.97 -2.60 -9.76
CA GLY A 150 -3.20 -3.40 -9.59
C GLY A 150 -3.16 -4.40 -8.42
N GLY A 151 -4.34 -4.96 -8.11
CA GLY A 151 -4.51 -5.95 -7.04
C GLY A 151 -4.09 -5.38 -5.67
N LEU A 152 -3.20 -6.10 -4.98
CA LEU A 152 -2.72 -5.70 -3.66
C LEU A 152 -1.52 -4.72 -3.70
N SER A 153 -1.08 -4.29 -4.87
CA SER A 153 0.08 -3.38 -4.97
C SER A 153 -0.23 -2.00 -4.40
N ALA A 154 -1.31 -1.35 -4.83
CA ALA A 154 -1.73 -0.05 -4.29
C ALA A 154 -1.97 -0.05 -2.76
N PRO A 155 -2.82 -0.92 -2.17
CA PRO A 155 -3.03 -0.92 -0.72
C PRO A 155 -1.76 -1.24 0.08
N ARG A 156 -0.89 -2.14 -0.41
CA ARG A 156 0.37 -2.44 0.29
C ARG A 156 1.39 -1.31 0.16
N PHE A 157 1.44 -0.62 -0.99
CA PHE A 157 2.26 0.59 -1.15
C PHE A 157 1.84 1.65 -0.12
N LEU A 158 0.54 1.94 -0.02
CA LEU A 158 0.01 2.89 0.94
C LEU A 158 0.37 2.51 2.38
N ARG A 159 0.26 1.22 2.73
CA ARG A 159 0.72 0.72 4.03
C ARG A 159 2.22 0.92 4.25
N MET A 160 3.05 0.70 3.22
CA MET A 160 4.50 0.86 3.30
C MET A 160 4.94 2.31 3.52
N VAL A 161 4.22 3.29 2.93
CA VAL A 161 4.48 4.72 3.15
C VAL A 161 3.78 5.27 4.39
N GLY A 162 3.08 4.43 5.15
CA GLY A 162 2.42 4.81 6.39
C GLY A 162 1.07 5.50 6.24
N LYS A 163 0.46 5.51 5.04
CA LYS A 163 -0.92 5.98 4.88
C LYS A 163 -1.86 5.01 5.58
N ASP A 164 -2.79 5.56 6.36
CA ASP A 164 -3.83 4.75 6.98
C ASP A 164 -4.71 4.10 5.90
N THR A 165 -4.67 2.77 5.86
CA THR A 165 -5.35 1.93 4.87
C THR A 165 -5.53 0.54 5.45
N PHE A 166 -6.62 -0.13 5.12
CA PHE A 166 -6.70 -1.58 5.26
C PHE A 166 -6.01 -2.27 4.08
N VAL A 167 -5.67 -3.55 4.23
CA VAL A 167 -5.13 -4.38 3.15
C VAL A 167 -5.95 -5.66 3.12
N PRO A 168 -6.63 -6.00 2.00
CA PRO A 168 -7.30 -7.28 1.84
C PRO A 168 -6.28 -8.41 1.64
N SER A 169 -5.46 -8.65 2.66
CA SER A 169 -4.55 -9.80 2.74
C SER A 169 -5.35 -11.10 2.78
N TYR A 170 -4.66 -12.24 2.66
CA TYR A 170 -5.29 -13.54 2.76
C TYR A 170 -6.12 -13.70 4.05
N ASP A 171 -5.52 -13.39 5.21
CA ASP A 171 -6.20 -13.48 6.51
C ASP A 171 -7.35 -12.49 6.63
N VAL A 172 -7.18 -11.25 6.16
CA VAL A 172 -8.27 -10.27 6.16
C VAL A 172 -9.43 -10.75 5.31
N VAL A 173 -9.18 -11.27 4.10
CA VAL A 173 -10.23 -11.82 3.24
C VAL A 173 -10.89 -13.04 3.89
N ALA A 174 -10.12 -13.95 4.48
CA ALA A 174 -10.66 -15.11 5.17
C ALA A 174 -11.59 -14.71 6.33
N ALA A 175 -11.19 -13.72 7.13
CA ALA A 175 -12.03 -13.18 8.20
C ALA A 175 -13.30 -12.47 7.67
N LEU A 176 -13.18 -11.67 6.60
CA LEU A 176 -14.33 -11.03 5.95
C LEU A 176 -15.34 -12.06 5.42
N ASN A 177 -14.84 -13.14 4.80
CA ASN A 177 -15.65 -14.25 4.32
C ASN A 177 -16.34 -15.00 5.46
N ALA A 178 -15.62 -15.30 6.55
CA ALA A 178 -16.19 -15.95 7.72
C ALA A 178 -17.35 -15.13 8.35
N GLN A 179 -17.29 -13.81 8.24
CA GLN A 179 -18.35 -12.90 8.69
C GLN A 179 -19.45 -12.64 7.64
N LYS A 180 -19.38 -13.28 6.46
CA LYS A 180 -20.30 -13.11 5.33
C LYS A 180 -20.40 -11.66 4.86
N ILE A 181 -19.30 -10.91 4.93
CA ILE A 181 -19.22 -9.53 4.42
C ILE A 181 -19.02 -9.57 2.90
N VAL A 182 -18.19 -10.49 2.42
CA VAL A 182 -17.99 -10.85 1.02
C VAL A 182 -17.87 -12.37 0.90
N ASP A 183 -18.06 -12.92 -0.30
CA ASP A 183 -18.01 -14.38 -0.51
C ASP A 183 -16.65 -14.88 -1.01
N LYS A 184 -15.81 -13.97 -1.50
CA LYS A 184 -14.50 -14.25 -2.12
C LYS A 184 -13.61 -13.03 -2.03
N VAL A 185 -12.37 -13.18 -2.48
CA VAL A 185 -11.42 -12.07 -2.62
C VAL A 185 -12.10 -10.89 -3.36
N PRO A 186 -12.21 -9.71 -2.73
CA PRO A 186 -12.96 -8.59 -3.30
C PRO A 186 -12.19 -7.99 -4.49
N THR A 187 -12.71 -8.20 -5.70
CA THR A 187 -12.14 -7.64 -6.93
C THR A 187 -13.11 -6.72 -7.67
N SER A 188 -14.43 -6.89 -7.47
CA SER A 188 -15.44 -6.03 -8.07
C SER A 188 -15.60 -4.71 -7.33
N LEU A 189 -16.10 -3.67 -8.02
CA LEU A 189 -16.37 -2.37 -7.40
C LEU A 189 -17.35 -2.48 -6.23
N ARG A 190 -18.36 -3.33 -6.37
CA ARG A 190 -19.38 -3.60 -5.37
C ARG A 190 -18.76 -4.25 -4.13
N ASP A 191 -18.00 -5.33 -4.30
CA ASP A 191 -17.42 -6.05 -3.16
C ASP A 191 -16.40 -5.16 -2.42
N LEU A 192 -15.60 -4.39 -3.16
CA LEU A 192 -14.68 -3.41 -2.57
C LEU A 192 -15.41 -2.31 -1.79
N ALA A 193 -16.56 -1.83 -2.28
CA ALA A 193 -17.38 -0.86 -1.56
C ALA A 193 -18.01 -1.45 -0.30
N THR A 194 -18.46 -2.72 -0.35
CA THR A 194 -18.94 -3.44 0.84
C THR A 194 -17.85 -3.56 1.91
N VAL A 195 -16.62 -3.91 1.51
CA VAL A 195 -15.49 -4.00 2.44
C VAL A 195 -15.10 -2.61 2.99
N GLN A 196 -15.05 -1.56 2.16
CA GLN A 196 -14.85 -0.18 2.65
C GLN A 196 -15.93 0.21 3.66
N GLY A 197 -17.19 -0.14 3.42
CA GLY A 197 -18.30 0.13 4.34
C GLY A 197 -18.12 -0.55 5.69
N ALA A 198 -17.70 -1.82 5.71
CA ALA A 198 -17.38 -2.55 6.93
C ALA A 198 -16.27 -1.86 7.75
N PHE A 199 -15.17 -1.49 7.08
CA PHE A 199 -14.07 -0.77 7.73
C PHE A 199 -14.48 0.63 8.21
N ASN A 200 -15.31 1.34 7.45
CA ASN A 200 -15.84 2.64 7.86
C ASN A 200 -16.71 2.53 9.10
N GLN A 201 -17.54 1.49 9.20
CA GLN A 201 -18.34 1.24 10.39
C GLN A 201 -17.45 0.97 11.61
N TRP A 202 -16.50 0.04 11.53
CA TRP A 202 -15.59 -0.23 12.64
C TRP A 202 -14.73 0.98 13.01
N HIS A 203 -14.33 1.79 12.03
CA HIS A 203 -13.63 3.05 12.27
C HIS A 203 -14.49 4.05 13.04
N ALA A 204 -15.76 4.23 12.64
CA ALA A 204 -16.69 5.12 13.31
C ALA A 204 -17.04 4.66 14.74
N GLU A 205 -17.17 3.34 14.96
CA GLU A 205 -17.45 2.76 16.28
C GLU A 205 -16.29 2.90 17.28
N SER A 206 -15.04 2.91 16.78
CA SER A 206 -13.85 2.77 17.64
C SER A 206 -12.91 3.98 17.64
N GLY A 207 -12.96 4.83 16.62
CA GLY A 207 -11.94 5.84 16.34
C GLY A 207 -10.58 5.27 15.91
N ARG A 208 -10.44 3.94 15.74
CA ARG A 208 -9.16 3.32 15.39
C ARG A 208 -8.78 3.48 13.92
N PRO A 209 -7.49 3.63 13.59
CA PRO A 209 -7.02 3.60 12.21
C PRO A 209 -7.42 2.34 11.43
N MET A 210 -7.66 2.50 10.14
CA MET A 210 -7.95 1.39 9.20
C MET A 210 -6.86 0.32 9.21
N CYS A 211 -5.60 0.73 9.35
CA CYS A 211 -4.46 -0.20 9.39
C CYS A 211 -4.46 -1.08 10.64
N GLN A 212 -4.92 -0.56 11.78
CA GLN A 212 -5.08 -1.33 13.02
C GLN A 212 -6.26 -2.29 12.90
N LEU A 213 -7.43 -1.80 12.47
CA LEU A 213 -8.61 -2.63 12.24
C LEU A 213 -8.31 -3.78 11.27
N SER A 214 -7.48 -3.51 10.25
CA SER A 214 -7.05 -4.50 9.28
C SER A 214 -6.18 -5.59 9.91
N MET A 215 -5.32 -5.25 10.86
CA MET A 215 -4.48 -6.23 11.57
C MET A 215 -5.29 -7.00 12.63
N MET A 216 -6.14 -6.30 13.39
CA MET A 216 -7.05 -6.92 14.34
C MET A 216 -7.94 -7.97 13.66
N LEU A 217 -8.49 -7.63 12.50
CA LEU A 217 -9.32 -8.57 11.73
C LEU A 217 -8.51 -9.79 11.26
N ALA A 218 -7.26 -9.59 10.83
CA ALA A 218 -6.37 -10.69 10.47
C ALA A 218 -6.11 -11.64 11.66
N TYR A 219 -5.96 -11.12 12.89
CA TYR A 219 -5.75 -11.92 14.10
C TYR A 219 -6.95 -12.80 14.49
N THR A 220 -8.11 -12.60 13.88
CA THR A 220 -9.28 -13.48 14.07
C THR A 220 -9.19 -14.79 13.27
N VAL A 221 -8.23 -14.89 12.34
CA VAL A 221 -7.94 -16.12 11.62
C VAL A 221 -6.90 -16.91 12.39
N ASN A 222 -7.23 -18.15 12.73
CA ASN A 222 -6.29 -19.07 13.35
C ASN A 222 -5.50 -19.80 12.25
N HIS A 223 -4.18 -19.87 12.44
CA HIS A 223 -3.25 -20.74 11.70
C HIS A 223 -2.86 -21.92 12.56
#